data_AF-A0A9P0CEK8-F1
#
_entry.id   AF-A0A9P0CEK8-F1
#
_cell.length_a   1.000
_cell.length_b   1.000
_cell.length_c   1.000
_cell.angle_alpha   90.00
_cell.angle_beta   90.00
_cell.angle_gamma   90.00
#
_symmetry.space_group_name_H-M   'P 1'
#
loop_
_entity.id
_entity.type
_entity.pdbx_description
1 polymer ?
#
loop_
_entity_poly.entity_id
_entity_poly.type
_entity_poly.pdbx_seq_one_letter_code
_entity_poly.pdbx_strand_id
1 'polypeptide(L)'
;MDQDESDKSELHNFRLRALDFYIELSIQIKKRFNFGDPVLDFFKILNPEVAVSGKVGSIVIPANKYFPDLVNDIETLNTEWRMLAELSEIKNIDLTDPEIFWSKIFSMKNELNEQMFPSLKKLVEGLLSLPHSSAAAERMFSQVTLLKTKCRNRLEIETLDSILHVKELLSEQPCYSWEPSVSLLKRKIDYSGIVE
;
A
#
# COMPACT_ATOMS: atom_id res chain seq x y z
N MET A 1 -47.03 -7.12 27.21
CA MET A 1 -46.60 -6.01 26.33
C MET A 1 -45.29 -5.40 26.81
N ASP A 2 -44.93 -5.56 28.09
CA ASP A 2 -43.78 -4.87 28.72
C ASP A 2 -42.39 -5.44 28.39
N GLN A 3 -42.26 -6.73 28.05
CA GLN A 3 -40.95 -7.34 27.70
C GLN A 3 -40.41 -6.84 26.35
N ASP A 4 -41.30 -6.60 25.39
CA ASP A 4 -40.95 -6.21 24.02
C ASP A 4 -40.54 -4.72 23.92
N GLU A 5 -40.87 -3.93 24.93
CA GLU A 5 -40.49 -2.52 25.07
C GLU A 5 -39.15 -2.36 25.83
N SER A 6 -38.90 -3.26 26.80
CA SER A 6 -37.61 -3.37 27.49
C SER A 6 -36.47 -3.76 26.53
N ASP A 7 -36.68 -4.79 25.70
CA ASP A 7 -35.66 -5.25 24.73
C ASP A 7 -35.31 -4.18 23.68
N LYS A 8 -36.30 -3.39 23.24
CA LYS A 8 -36.06 -2.27 22.31
C LYS A 8 -35.25 -1.15 22.95
N SER A 9 -35.47 -0.87 24.24
CA SER A 9 -34.68 0.10 25.01
C SER A 9 -33.24 -0.37 25.20
N GLU A 10 -33.03 -1.64 25.53
CA GLU A 10 -31.69 -2.21 25.65
C GLU A 10 -30.92 -2.20 24.33
N LEU A 11 -31.59 -2.56 23.23
CA LEU A 11 -31.01 -2.50 21.89
C LEU A 11 -30.64 -1.07 21.49
N HIS A 12 -31.48 -0.09 21.83
CA HIS A 12 -31.19 1.32 21.60
C HIS A 12 -29.96 1.78 22.40
N ASN A 13 -29.89 1.44 23.69
CA ASN A 13 -28.74 1.76 24.54
C ASN A 13 -27.45 1.05 24.09
N PHE A 14 -27.55 -0.17 23.56
CA PHE A 14 -26.40 -0.83 22.93
C PHE A 14 -25.91 -0.08 21.70
N ARG A 15 -26.82 0.35 20.81
CA ARG A 15 -26.47 1.15 19.63
C ARG A 15 -25.85 2.50 19.98
N LEU A 16 -26.35 3.18 21.01
CA LEU A 16 -25.76 4.42 21.51
C LEU A 16 -24.34 4.20 22.02
N ARG A 17 -24.11 3.16 22.82
CA ARG A 17 -22.74 2.83 23.29
C ARG A 17 -21.79 2.49 22.14
N ALA A 18 -22.27 1.78 21.12
CA ALA A 18 -21.47 1.52 19.93
C ALA A 18 -21.14 2.82 19.18
N LEU A 19 -22.11 3.73 19.05
CA LEU A 19 -21.90 5.05 18.46
C LEU A 19 -20.88 5.86 19.26
N ASP A 20 -21.00 5.94 20.59
CA ASP A 20 -20.05 6.63 21.46
C ASP A 20 -18.64 6.08 21.30
N PHE A 21 -18.50 4.76 21.18
CA PHE A 21 -17.22 4.12 20.88
C PHE A 21 -16.65 4.59 19.53
N TYR A 22 -17.46 4.63 18.46
CA TYR A 22 -16.99 5.11 17.15
C TYR A 22 -16.63 6.60 17.16
N ILE A 23 -17.35 7.42 17.93
CA ILE A 23 -17.05 8.84 18.11
C ILE A 23 -15.70 8.99 18.81
N GLU A 24 -15.49 8.31 19.94
CA GLU A 24 -14.23 8.38 20.68
C GLU A 24 -13.08 7.82 19.84
N LEU A 25 -13.28 6.71 19.11
CA LEU A 25 -12.32 6.18 18.15
C LEU A 25 -11.89 7.25 17.13
N SER A 26 -12.86 7.96 16.53
CA SER A 26 -12.59 9.02 15.55
C SER A 26 -11.82 10.19 16.16
N ILE A 27 -12.14 10.59 17.40
CA ILE A 27 -11.42 11.62 18.15
C ILE A 27 -9.97 11.18 18.41
N GLN A 28 -9.78 9.92 18.79
CA GLN A 28 -8.50 9.32 19.09
C GLN A 28 -7.62 9.16 17.84
N ILE A 29 -8.21 8.83 16.69
CA ILE A 29 -7.54 8.87 15.38
C ILE A 29 -7.11 10.31 15.07
N LYS A 30 -8.02 11.28 15.20
CA LYS A 30 -7.73 12.71 14.97
C LYS A 30 -6.60 13.26 15.84
N LYS A 31 -6.49 12.79 17.08
CA LYS A 31 -5.43 13.21 18.01
C LYS A 31 -4.06 12.61 17.69
N ARG A 32 -4.01 11.35 17.23
CA ARG A 32 -2.74 10.64 16.99
C ARG A 32 -2.22 10.78 15.56
N PHE A 33 -3.12 10.97 14.60
CA PHE A 33 -2.76 11.07 13.20
C PHE A 33 -2.53 12.52 12.80
N ASN A 34 -1.36 12.81 12.24
CA ASN A 34 -1.02 14.15 11.79
C ASN A 34 -1.64 14.43 10.42
N PHE A 35 -2.91 14.84 10.39
CA PHE A 35 -3.60 15.18 9.13
C PHE A 35 -3.01 16.40 8.41
N GLY A 36 -2.18 17.20 9.07
CA GLY A 36 -1.46 18.33 8.47
C GLY A 36 -0.07 17.97 7.96
N ASP A 37 0.26 16.68 7.85
CA ASP A 37 1.55 16.25 7.33
C ASP A 37 1.69 16.64 5.85
N PRO A 38 2.71 17.44 5.47
CA PRO A 38 2.94 17.84 4.08
C PRO A 38 3.13 16.66 3.11
N VAL A 39 3.56 15.50 3.62
CA VAL A 39 3.68 14.27 2.82
C VAL A 39 2.30 13.77 2.42
N LEU A 40 1.32 13.78 3.33
CA LEU A 40 -0.07 13.37 3.03
C LEU A 40 -0.74 14.31 2.04
N ASP A 41 -0.43 15.61 2.12
CA ASP A 41 -0.88 16.56 1.12
C ASP A 41 -0.29 16.25 -0.26
N PHE A 42 0.96 15.80 -0.32
CA PHE A 42 1.59 15.35 -1.56
C PHE A 42 0.92 14.09 -2.12
N PHE A 43 0.48 13.13 -1.30
CA PHE A 43 -0.25 11.94 -1.77
C PHE A 43 -1.54 12.24 -2.55
N LYS A 44 -2.12 13.44 -2.44
CA LYS A 44 -3.28 13.86 -3.24
C LYS A 44 -3.02 13.80 -4.75
N ILE A 45 -1.76 13.83 -5.18
CA ILE A 45 -1.39 13.67 -6.60
C ILE A 45 -1.79 12.31 -7.18
N LEU A 46 -1.99 11.30 -6.33
CA LEU A 46 -2.40 9.95 -6.74
C LEU A 46 -3.87 9.89 -7.16
N ASN A 47 -4.67 10.91 -6.81
CA ASN A 47 -6.05 10.98 -7.26
C ASN A 47 -6.06 11.31 -8.77
N PRO A 48 -6.68 10.46 -9.62
CA PRO A 48 -6.78 10.70 -11.06
C PRO A 48 -7.32 12.08 -11.41
N GLU A 49 -8.35 12.56 -10.70
CA GLU A 49 -8.94 13.88 -10.93
C GLU A 49 -7.93 15.01 -10.71
N VAL A 50 -7.08 14.89 -9.69
CA VAL A 50 -6.04 15.89 -9.39
C VAL A 50 -4.96 15.84 -10.47
N ALA A 51 -4.54 14.64 -10.86
CA ALA A 51 -3.50 14.40 -11.86
C ALA A 51 -3.88 14.96 -13.24
N VAL A 52 -5.13 14.78 -13.68
CA VAL A 52 -5.60 15.30 -14.98
C VAL A 52 -6.07 16.76 -14.95
N SER A 53 -6.29 17.34 -13.76
CA SER A 53 -6.85 18.70 -13.64
C SER A 53 -5.93 19.80 -14.18
N GLY A 54 -4.62 19.56 -14.27
CA GLY A 54 -3.62 20.57 -14.59
C GLY A 54 -3.45 21.67 -13.54
N LYS A 55 -4.17 21.60 -12.40
CA LYS A 55 -4.07 22.59 -11.32
C LYS A 55 -2.73 22.52 -10.58
N VAL A 56 -2.14 21.33 -10.52
CA VAL A 56 -0.82 21.10 -9.93
C VAL A 56 0.21 21.24 -11.03
N GLY A 57 0.85 22.40 -11.13
CA GLY A 57 1.78 22.71 -12.24
C GLY A 57 3.16 22.03 -12.16
N SER A 58 3.55 21.54 -10.98
CA SER A 58 4.76 20.74 -10.77
C SER A 58 4.68 19.95 -9.48
N ILE A 59 5.12 18.69 -9.53
CA ILE A 59 5.22 17.80 -8.37
C ILE A 59 6.66 17.58 -7.92
N VAL A 60 7.65 18.15 -8.63
CA VAL A 60 9.02 17.67 -8.51
C VAL A 60 9.72 18.17 -7.25
N ILE A 61 9.43 19.41 -6.84
CA ILE A 61 9.95 19.97 -5.58
C ILE A 61 9.52 19.10 -4.38
N PRO A 62 8.21 18.82 -4.16
CA PRO A 62 7.81 17.95 -3.06
C PRO A 62 8.25 16.49 -3.25
N ALA A 63 8.24 15.96 -4.48
CA ALA A 63 8.73 14.60 -4.76
C ALA A 63 10.19 14.43 -4.34
N ASN A 64 11.07 15.33 -4.77
CA ASN A 64 12.50 15.27 -4.45
C ASN A 64 12.80 15.55 -2.97
N LYS A 65 11.95 16.35 -2.31
CA LYS A 65 12.08 16.65 -0.88
C LYS A 65 11.72 15.44 0.00
N TYR A 66 10.62 14.75 -0.32
CA TYR A 66 10.09 13.68 0.54
C TYR A 66 10.54 12.28 0.11
N PHE A 67 10.80 12.08 -1.18
CA PHE A 67 11.13 10.78 -1.76
C PHE A 67 12.28 10.88 -2.77
N PRO A 68 13.48 11.34 -2.37
CA PRO A 68 14.60 11.56 -3.28
C PRO A 68 15.01 10.30 -4.05
N ASP A 69 14.97 9.12 -3.41
CA ASP A 69 15.37 7.84 -4.04
C ASP A 69 14.42 7.36 -5.16
N LEU A 70 13.18 7.89 -5.17
CA LEU A 70 12.19 7.60 -6.20
C LEU A 70 12.30 8.55 -7.39
N VAL A 71 13.02 9.68 -7.26
CA VAL A 71 13.18 10.68 -8.31
C VAL A 71 14.53 10.49 -8.99
N ASN A 72 14.51 9.91 -10.19
CA ASN A 72 15.73 9.74 -11.00
C ASN A 72 16.07 11.00 -11.79
N ASP A 73 15.07 11.57 -12.47
CA ASP A 73 15.23 12.71 -13.36
C ASP A 73 14.10 13.72 -13.12
N ILE A 74 14.49 14.90 -12.64
CA ILE A 74 13.61 16.01 -12.26
C ILE A 74 12.93 16.62 -13.48
N GLU A 75 13.65 16.81 -14.59
CA GLU A 75 13.13 17.49 -15.78
C GLU A 75 12.16 16.59 -16.51
N THR A 76 12.54 15.32 -16.68
CA THR A 76 11.69 14.30 -17.30
C THR A 76 10.42 14.08 -16.47
N LEU A 77 10.53 13.96 -15.14
CA LEU A 77 9.35 13.83 -14.26
C LEU A 77 8.40 15.04 -14.37
N ASN A 78 8.93 16.27 -14.42
CA ASN A 78 8.10 17.46 -14.53
C ASN A 78 7.35 17.51 -15.87
N THR A 79 8.01 17.08 -16.94
CA THR A 79 7.43 17.04 -18.29
C THR A 79 6.35 15.97 -18.37
N GLU A 80 6.65 14.75 -17.93
CA GLU A 80 5.71 13.64 -17.84
C GLU A 80 4.45 14.00 -17.03
N TRP A 81 4.61 14.68 -15.90
CA TRP A 81 3.48 15.13 -15.08
C TRP A 81 2.57 16.11 -15.82
N ARG A 82 3.14 17.10 -16.54
CA ARG A 82 2.36 18.09 -17.28
C ARG A 82 1.60 17.46 -18.45
N MET A 83 2.20 16.49 -19.12
CA MET A 83 1.58 15.77 -20.22
C MET A 83 0.26 15.09 -19.81
N LEU A 84 0.11 14.67 -18.55
CA LEU A 84 -1.13 14.06 -18.05
C LEU A 84 -2.37 14.95 -18.25
N ALA A 85 -2.22 16.26 -18.09
CA ALA A 85 -3.33 17.21 -18.22
C ALA A 85 -3.60 17.62 -19.68
N GLU A 86 -2.58 17.50 -20.55
CA GLU A 86 -2.62 17.94 -21.94
C GLU A 86 -3.20 16.87 -22.87
N LEU A 87 -2.89 15.59 -22.62
CA LEU A 87 -3.27 14.50 -23.51
C LEU A 87 -4.76 14.18 -23.43
N SER A 88 -5.39 14.18 -24.60
CA SER A 88 -6.83 13.91 -24.75
C SER A 88 -7.19 12.45 -24.44
N GLU A 89 -6.27 11.53 -24.72
CA GLU A 89 -6.36 10.10 -24.54
C GLU A 89 -6.54 9.74 -23.06
N ILE A 90 -5.91 10.53 -22.18
CA ILE A 90 -5.98 10.35 -20.73
C ILE A 90 -7.33 10.82 -20.17
N LYS A 91 -7.95 11.83 -20.78
CA LYS A 91 -9.27 12.34 -20.38
C LYS A 91 -10.40 11.34 -20.63
N ASN A 92 -10.18 10.38 -21.52
CA ASN A 92 -11.14 9.31 -21.83
C ASN A 92 -10.99 8.10 -20.90
N ILE A 93 -10.02 8.10 -19.98
CA ILE A 93 -9.84 7.04 -19.01
C ILE A 93 -10.82 7.23 -17.85
N ASP A 94 -11.43 6.14 -17.41
CA ASP A 94 -12.22 6.11 -16.18
C ASP A 94 -11.37 6.55 -14.96
N LEU A 95 -11.83 7.59 -14.27
CA LEU A 95 -11.16 8.21 -13.13
C LEU A 95 -11.62 7.64 -11.78
N THR A 96 -12.59 6.72 -11.79
CA THR A 96 -13.24 6.20 -10.57
C THR A 96 -12.29 5.36 -9.72
N ASP A 97 -11.41 4.59 -10.35
CA ASP A 97 -10.46 3.70 -9.68
C ASP A 97 -9.01 4.16 -9.96
N PRO A 98 -8.30 4.68 -8.94
CA PRO A 98 -6.91 5.11 -9.07
C PRO A 98 -5.96 4.00 -9.54
N GLU A 99 -6.15 2.75 -9.11
CA GLU A 99 -5.27 1.64 -9.48
C GLU A 99 -5.40 1.32 -10.97
N ILE A 100 -6.64 1.24 -11.45
CA ILE A 100 -6.92 1.01 -12.88
C ILE A 100 -6.43 2.19 -13.72
N PHE A 101 -6.63 3.42 -13.25
CA PHE A 101 -6.14 4.62 -13.92
C PHE A 101 -4.62 4.59 -14.09
N TRP A 102 -3.86 4.43 -13.00
CA TRP A 102 -2.40 4.41 -13.04
C TRP A 102 -1.87 3.22 -13.85
N SER A 103 -2.50 2.04 -13.73
CA SER A 103 -2.14 0.88 -14.56
C SER A 103 -2.27 1.14 -16.06
N LYS A 104 -3.27 1.91 -16.49
CA LYS A 104 -3.44 2.30 -17.90
C LYS A 104 -2.37 3.30 -18.33
N ILE A 105 -2.09 4.32 -17.51
CA ILE A 105 -1.02 5.30 -17.76
C ILE A 105 0.33 4.61 -17.93
N PHE A 106 0.67 3.65 -17.05
CA PHE A 106 1.95 2.94 -17.10
C PHE A 106 2.08 2.01 -18.31
N SER A 107 0.95 1.64 -18.92
CA SER A 107 0.89 0.78 -20.11
C SER A 107 0.91 1.60 -21.40
N MET A 108 0.83 2.93 -21.33
CA MET A 108 0.89 3.80 -22.52
C MET A 108 2.29 3.79 -23.12
N LYS A 109 2.31 3.73 -24.46
CA LYS A 109 3.54 3.74 -25.25
C LYS A 109 3.48 4.82 -26.32
N ASN A 110 4.63 5.38 -26.64
CA ASN A 110 4.79 6.34 -27.72
C ASN A 110 4.77 5.64 -29.10
N GLU A 111 4.85 6.42 -30.19
CA GLU A 111 4.90 5.92 -31.57
C GLU A 111 6.11 5.01 -31.85
N LEU A 112 7.17 5.13 -31.04
CA LEU A 112 8.38 4.30 -31.08
C LEU A 112 8.27 3.03 -30.21
N ASN A 113 7.08 2.75 -29.64
CA ASN A 113 6.79 1.61 -28.76
C ASN A 113 7.58 1.62 -27.43
N GLU A 114 8.08 2.77 -27.02
CA GLU A 114 8.73 3.01 -25.72
C GLU A 114 7.70 3.48 -24.69
N GLN A 115 7.99 3.23 -23.40
CA GLN A 115 7.11 3.65 -22.31
C GLN A 115 7.03 5.18 -22.24
N MET A 116 5.81 5.71 -22.15
CA MET A 116 5.59 7.15 -22.22
C MET A 116 5.85 7.90 -20.91
N PHE A 117 5.72 7.21 -19.78
CA PHE A 117 5.84 7.78 -18.43
C PHE A 117 6.80 6.98 -17.51
N PRO A 118 8.08 6.81 -17.87
CA PRO A 118 9.02 6.00 -17.09
C PRO A 118 9.33 6.57 -15.70
N SER A 119 9.54 7.88 -15.58
CA SER A 119 9.94 8.51 -14.31
C SER A 119 8.77 8.60 -13.34
N LEU A 120 7.60 8.97 -13.86
CA LEU A 120 6.35 9.07 -13.14
C LEU A 120 5.87 7.69 -12.67
N LYS A 121 6.01 6.65 -13.51
CA LYS A 121 5.72 5.28 -13.09
C LYS A 121 6.53 4.88 -11.85
N LYS A 122 7.86 5.07 -11.89
CA LYS A 122 8.72 4.72 -10.75
C LYS A 122 8.29 5.44 -9.46
N LEU A 123 7.97 6.74 -9.58
CA LEU A 123 7.52 7.53 -8.44
C LEU A 123 6.18 6.98 -7.89
N VAL A 124 5.17 6.83 -8.76
CA VAL A 124 3.83 6.44 -8.33
C VAL A 124 3.78 5.00 -7.83
N GLU A 125 4.46 4.05 -8.48
CA GLU A 125 4.59 2.67 -7.99
C GLU A 125 5.26 2.65 -6.61
N GLY A 126 6.33 3.44 -6.43
CA GLY A 126 6.99 3.58 -5.13
C GLY A 126 6.04 4.13 -4.06
N LEU A 127 5.26 5.16 -4.38
CA LEU A 127 4.28 5.73 -3.45
C LEU A 127 3.16 4.74 -3.10
N LEU A 128 2.63 4.02 -4.08
CA LEU A 128 1.57 3.01 -3.88
C LEU A 128 2.05 1.77 -3.13
N SER A 129 3.36 1.48 -3.17
CA SER A 129 3.97 0.37 -2.42
C SER A 129 4.14 0.66 -0.93
N LEU A 130 3.95 1.90 -0.49
CA LEU A 130 4.13 2.28 0.90
C LEU A 130 3.00 1.70 1.77
N PRO A 131 3.32 1.09 2.92
CA PRO A 131 2.31 0.53 3.81
C PRO A 131 1.46 1.65 4.40
N HIS A 132 0.20 1.75 3.95
CA HIS A 132 -0.72 2.81 4.35
C HIS A 132 -1.24 2.67 5.80
N SER A 133 -0.98 1.55 6.49
CA SER A 133 -1.44 1.37 7.88
C SER A 133 -0.58 0.43 8.70
N SER A 134 -0.56 0.66 10.02
CA SER A 134 0.05 -0.26 11.00
C SER A 134 -0.61 -1.63 11.02
N ALA A 135 -1.85 -1.75 10.52
CA ALA A 135 -2.57 -3.02 10.45
C ALA A 135 -1.82 -4.08 9.63
N ALA A 136 -1.06 -3.69 8.61
CA ALA A 136 -0.21 -4.61 7.87
C ALA A 136 0.89 -5.22 8.77
N ALA A 137 1.55 -4.40 9.59
CA ALA A 137 2.52 -4.86 10.57
C ALA A 137 1.87 -5.70 11.69
N GLU A 138 0.69 -5.30 12.17
CA GLU A 138 -0.07 -6.05 13.19
C GLU A 138 -0.50 -7.44 12.69
N ARG A 139 -0.90 -7.57 11.41
CA ARG A 139 -1.14 -8.87 10.79
C ARG A 139 0.10 -9.75 10.84
N MET A 140 1.27 -9.21 10.48
CA MET A 140 2.53 -9.95 10.57
C MET A 140 2.89 -10.33 12.00
N PHE A 141 2.68 -9.43 12.98
CA PHE A 141 2.90 -9.74 14.39
C PHE A 141 1.96 -10.84 14.91
N SER A 142 0.70 -10.85 14.49
CA SER A 142 -0.23 -11.93 14.80
C SER A 142 0.25 -13.27 14.24
N GLN A 143 0.77 -13.30 13.00
CA GLN A 143 1.38 -14.50 12.43
C GLN A 143 2.60 -14.95 13.24
N VAL A 144 3.46 -14.03 13.64
CA VAL A 144 4.60 -14.33 14.52
C VAL A 144 4.14 -14.92 15.86
N THR A 145 3.08 -14.38 16.46
CA THR A 145 2.52 -14.92 17.70
C THR A 145 1.97 -16.34 17.52
N LEU A 146 1.31 -16.64 16.40
CA LEU A 146 0.83 -17.98 16.08
C LEU A 146 1.99 -18.98 15.89
N LEU A 147 3.10 -18.54 15.30
CA LEU A 147 4.30 -19.37 15.13
C LEU A 147 5.01 -19.62 16.46
N LYS A 148 5.09 -18.60 17.32
CA LYS A 148 5.61 -18.68 18.70
C LYS A 148 4.56 -19.28 19.64
N THR A 149 4.29 -20.58 19.49
CA THR A 149 3.41 -21.30 20.43
C THR A 149 4.10 -21.54 21.78
N LYS A 150 3.32 -21.82 22.83
CA LYS A 150 3.85 -22.11 24.19
C LYS A 150 4.84 -23.28 24.21
N CYS A 151 4.77 -24.21 23.26
CA CYS A 151 5.67 -25.36 23.13
C CYS A 151 6.85 -25.11 22.16
N ARG A 152 6.83 -24.02 21.37
CA ARG A 152 7.91 -23.59 20.48
C ARG A 152 8.41 -22.20 20.88
N ASN A 153 8.93 -22.10 22.09
CA ASN A 153 9.40 -20.86 22.72
C ASN A 153 10.87 -20.52 22.43
N ARG A 154 11.64 -21.42 21.80
CA ARG A 154 13.03 -21.20 21.35
C ARG A 154 13.14 -21.39 19.83
N LEU A 155 12.44 -20.56 19.08
CA LEU A 155 12.66 -20.42 17.63
C LEU A 155 13.73 -19.36 17.43
N GLU A 156 14.81 -19.74 16.74
CA GLU A 156 15.79 -18.78 16.24
C GLU A 156 15.14 -17.82 15.25
N ILE A 157 15.66 -16.59 15.19
CA ILE A 157 15.10 -15.53 14.35
C ILE A 157 15.12 -15.95 12.88
N GLU A 158 16.21 -16.57 12.42
CA GLU A 158 16.36 -17.06 11.04
C GLU A 158 15.32 -18.13 10.68
N THR A 159 15.02 -19.02 11.63
CA THR A 159 14.00 -20.06 11.42
C THR A 159 12.61 -19.44 11.38
N LEU A 160 12.32 -18.48 12.26
CA LEU A 160 11.05 -17.76 12.26
C LEU A 160 10.85 -16.99 10.94
N ASP A 161 11.87 -16.28 10.50
CA ASP A 161 11.89 -15.52 9.25
C ASP A 161 11.68 -16.44 8.02
N SER A 162 12.39 -17.57 7.98
CA SER A 162 12.22 -18.57 6.92
C SER A 162 10.79 -19.13 6.87
N ILE A 163 10.19 -19.41 8.03
CA ILE A 163 8.81 -19.92 8.09
C ILE A 163 7.81 -18.86 7.63
N LEU A 164 8.00 -17.59 8.00
CA LEU A 164 7.15 -16.49 7.52
C LEU A 164 7.21 -16.36 6.00
N HIS A 165 8.41 -16.33 5.42
CA HIS A 165 8.62 -16.27 3.98
C HIS A 165 7.99 -17.45 3.25
N VAL A 166 8.17 -18.68 3.75
CA VAL A 166 7.56 -19.88 3.16
C VAL A 166 6.04 -19.81 3.22
N LYS A 167 5.48 -19.32 4.34
CA LYS A 167 4.02 -19.18 4.50
C LYS A 167 3.44 -18.14 3.53
N GLU A 168 4.12 -17.00 3.36
CA GLU A 168 3.73 -15.97 2.41
C GLU A 168 3.83 -16.47 0.96
N LEU A 169 4.90 -17.20 0.64
CA LEU A 169 5.13 -17.79 -0.68
C LEU A 169 4.09 -18.86 -1.06
N LEU A 170 3.70 -19.69 -0.09
CA LEU A 170 2.65 -20.71 -0.27
C LEU A 170 1.26 -20.06 -0.38
N SER A 171 1.06 -18.89 0.23
CA SER A 171 -0.23 -18.17 0.25
C SER A 171 -1.39 -19.09 0.65
N GLU A 172 -2.51 -19.07 -0.07
CA GLU A 172 -3.67 -19.95 0.14
C GLU A 172 -3.53 -21.32 -0.55
N GLN A 173 -2.41 -21.59 -1.23
CA GLN A 173 -2.22 -22.84 -1.96
C GLN A 173 -1.67 -23.94 -1.03
N PRO A 174 -2.20 -25.17 -1.13
CA PRO A 174 -1.64 -26.28 -0.37
C PRO A 174 -0.25 -26.65 -0.88
N CYS A 175 0.64 -27.02 0.04
CA CYS A 175 2.05 -27.27 -0.26
C CYS A 175 2.31 -28.37 -1.30
N TYR A 176 1.38 -29.31 -1.49
CA TYR A 176 1.51 -30.38 -2.46
C TYR A 176 1.15 -29.98 -3.90
N SER A 177 0.45 -28.85 -4.08
CA SER A 177 0.11 -28.32 -5.41
C SER A 177 1.01 -27.15 -5.82
N TRP A 178 1.87 -26.69 -4.91
CA TRP A 178 2.74 -25.56 -5.15
C TRP A 178 4.02 -26.03 -5.85
N GLU A 179 4.30 -25.44 -7.02
CA GLU A 179 5.53 -25.69 -7.77
C GLU A 179 6.48 -24.50 -7.66
N PRO A 180 7.73 -24.71 -7.19
CA PRO A 180 8.71 -23.64 -7.09
C PRO A 180 9.11 -23.11 -8.46
N SER A 181 9.25 -21.78 -8.57
CA SER A 181 9.75 -21.16 -9.78
C SER A 181 11.22 -21.56 -10.05
N VAL A 182 11.57 -21.65 -11.34
CA VAL A 182 12.93 -22.02 -11.77
C VAL A 182 14.00 -21.06 -11.22
N SER A 183 13.65 -19.79 -10.99
CA SER A 183 14.55 -18.79 -10.38
C SER A 183 14.79 -19.06 -8.89
N LEU A 184 13.80 -19.58 -8.16
CA LEU A 184 13.93 -19.95 -6.75
C LEU A 184 14.82 -21.19 -6.58
N LEU A 185 14.71 -22.16 -7.50
CA LEU A 185 15.56 -23.36 -7.52
C LEU A 185 17.03 -23.08 -7.86
N LYS A 186 17.30 -22.01 -8.63
CA LYS A 186 18.67 -21.62 -9.04
C LYS A 186 19.46 -20.88 -7.96
N ARG A 187 18.82 -20.44 -6.88
CA ARG A 187 19.47 -19.70 -5.80
C ARG A 187 20.27 -20.68 -4.94
N LYS A 188 21.59 -20.74 -5.13
CA LYS A 188 22.47 -21.45 -4.19
C LYS A 188 22.44 -20.68 -2.87
N ILE A 189 21.94 -21.33 -1.82
CA ILE A 189 22.08 -20.84 -0.46
C ILE A 189 23.56 -21.06 -0.10
N ASP A 190 24.31 -19.97 0.03
CA ASP A 190 25.71 -20.02 0.43
C ASP A 190 25.77 -20.15 1.96
N TYR A 191 26.07 -21.35 2.44
CA TYR A 191 26.21 -21.64 3.87
C TYR A 191 27.62 -21.33 4.42
N SER A 192 28.48 -20.66 3.64
CA SER A 192 29.88 -20.42 4.03
C SER A 192 30.08 -19.37 5.14
N GLY A 193 29.02 -18.71 5.64
CA GLY A 193 29.10 -17.68 6.68
C GLY A 193 28.59 -18.08 8.07
N ILE A 194 28.07 -19.30 8.26
CA ILE A 194 27.51 -19.75 9.56
C ILE A 194 28.49 -20.72 10.24
N VAL A 195 29.75 -20.33 10.37
CA VAL A 195 30.66 -20.86 11.39
C VAL A 195 31.61 -19.73 11.78
N GLU A 196 31.28 -19.00 12.85
CA GLU A 196 32.22 -18.45 13.83
C GLU A 196 31.49 -18.16 15.15
#